data_AF-E6LIY7-F1
#
_entry.id   AF-E6LIY7-F1
#
_cell.length_a   1.000
_cell.length_b   1.000
_cell.length_c   1.000
_cell.angle_alpha   90.00
_cell.angle_beta   90.00
_cell.angle_gamma   90.00
#
_symmetry.space_group_name_H-M   'P 1'
#
loop_
_entity.id
_entity.type
_entity.pdbx_description
1 polymer ?
#
loop_
_entity_poly.entity_id
_entity_poly.type
_entity_poly.pdbx_seq_one_letter_code
_entity_poly.pdbx_strand_id
1 'polypeptide(L)'
;DTFKVLSMAMISKVGGASGPLYGSAFMNMMKATKDVDVINSQEQLGKIIEEGTNGIQARGKAEAEDKTMLDVWLPVTEALKNNQLTADVIENAKEHTKNLVAKKGRASYLGERAIGHIDPGAASSAILFQTLLDVIHG
;
A
#
# COMPACT_ATOMS: atom_id res chain seq x y z
N ASP A 1 -5.57 1.95 -18.58
CA ASP A 1 -6.98 1.61 -18.25
C ASP A 1 -7.20 0.73 -17.02
N THR A 2 -6.42 -0.33 -16.80
CA THR A 2 -6.63 -1.27 -15.66
C THR A 2 -6.72 -0.58 -14.29
N PHE A 3 -5.79 0.32 -13.96
CA PHE A 3 -5.82 1.06 -12.70
C PHE A 3 -7.05 1.96 -12.52
N LYS A 4 -7.61 2.48 -13.62
CA LYS A 4 -8.85 3.27 -13.58
C LYS A 4 -10.03 2.40 -13.14
N VAL A 5 -10.15 1.21 -13.72
CA VAL A 5 -11.22 0.25 -13.39
C VAL A 5 -11.10 -0.19 -11.93
N LEU A 6 -9.89 -0.55 -11.49
CA LEU A 6 -9.63 -0.92 -10.10
C LEU A 6 -9.95 0.21 -9.14
N SER A 7 -9.51 1.44 -9.43
CA SER A 7 -9.81 2.61 -8.61
C SER A 7 -11.32 2.81 -8.44
N MET A 8 -12.08 2.78 -9.54
CA MET A 8 -13.53 2.93 -9.50
C MET A 8 -14.22 1.80 -8.74
N ALA A 9 -13.75 0.55 -8.89
CA ALA A 9 -14.28 -0.59 -8.16
C ALA A 9 -14.05 -0.45 -6.65
N MET A 10 -12.83 -0.08 -6.22
CA MET A 10 -12.51 0.12 -4.81
C MET A 10 -13.36 1.24 -4.18
N ILE A 11 -13.55 2.34 -4.90
CA ILE A 11 -14.35 3.48 -4.40
C ILE A 11 -15.85 3.13 -4.30
N SER A 12 -16.38 2.36 -5.25
CA SER A 12 -17.83 2.13 -5.36
C SER A 12 -18.34 0.85 -4.69
N LYS A 13 -17.46 -0.13 -4.43
CA LYS A 13 -17.84 -1.46 -3.91
C LYS A 13 -17.22 -1.84 -2.57
N VAL A 14 -16.11 -1.20 -2.18
CA VAL A 14 -15.46 -1.48 -0.89
C VAL A 14 -15.84 -0.40 0.11
N GLY A 15 -16.58 -0.80 1.15
CA GLY A 15 -16.95 0.08 2.26
C GLY A 15 -15.80 0.29 3.26
N GLY A 16 -15.98 1.24 4.17
CA GLY A 16 -15.00 1.54 5.22
C GLY A 16 -13.82 2.40 4.72
N ALA A 17 -12.76 2.46 5.53
CA ALA A 17 -11.62 3.33 5.24
C ALA A 17 -10.76 2.82 4.07
N SER A 18 -10.65 1.50 3.87
CA SER A 18 -9.77 0.90 2.87
C SER A 18 -10.19 1.17 1.43
N GLY A 19 -11.49 1.20 1.13
CA GLY A 19 -12.00 1.45 -0.23
C GLY A 19 -11.51 2.78 -0.83
N PRO A 20 -11.74 3.93 -0.16
CA PRO A 20 -11.20 5.21 -0.58
C PRO A 20 -9.67 5.28 -0.63
N LEU A 21 -8.95 4.55 0.24
CA LEU A 21 -7.48 4.57 0.28
C LEU A 21 -6.89 3.83 -0.93
N TYR A 22 -7.26 2.57 -1.16
CA TYR A 22 -6.85 1.84 -2.37
C TYR A 22 -7.35 2.52 -3.65
N GLY A 23 -8.58 3.07 -3.61
CA GLY A 23 -9.13 3.86 -4.70
C GLY A 23 -8.23 5.04 -5.08
N SER A 24 -7.79 5.80 -4.07
CA SER A 24 -6.83 6.90 -4.25
C SER A 24 -5.46 6.42 -4.76
N ALA A 25 -4.96 5.28 -4.25
CA ALA A 25 -3.72 4.68 -4.73
C ALA A 25 -3.77 4.40 -6.24
N PHE A 26 -4.76 3.61 -6.67
CA PHE A 26 -4.91 3.23 -8.08
C PHE A 26 -5.26 4.42 -8.98
N MET A 27 -5.95 5.44 -8.45
CA MET A 27 -6.20 6.67 -9.21
C MET A 27 -4.90 7.41 -9.53
N ASN A 28 -3.97 7.49 -8.59
CA ASN A 28 -2.69 8.16 -8.82
C ASN A 28 -1.78 7.30 -9.71
N MET A 29 -1.73 5.99 -9.50
CA MET A 29 -1.02 5.07 -10.39
C MET A 29 -1.51 5.18 -11.84
N MET A 30 -2.84 5.28 -12.05
CA MET A 30 -3.43 5.51 -13.36
C MET A 30 -2.91 6.78 -14.03
N LYS A 31 -2.77 7.88 -13.28
CA LYS A 31 -2.22 9.13 -13.81
C LYS A 31 -0.74 8.99 -14.16
N ALA A 32 0.02 8.31 -13.30
CA ALA A 32 1.44 8.05 -13.51
C ALA A 32 1.72 7.18 -14.76
N THR A 33 0.76 6.32 -15.14
CA THR A 33 0.88 5.45 -16.31
C THR A 33 0.06 5.92 -17.51
N LYS A 34 -0.35 7.20 -17.58
CA LYS A 34 -1.21 7.68 -18.66
C LYS A 34 -0.58 7.49 -20.05
N ASP A 35 0.71 7.73 -20.14
CA ASP A 35 1.50 7.67 -21.39
C ASP A 35 2.56 6.55 -21.31
N VAL A 36 2.28 5.51 -20.52
CA VAL A 36 3.18 4.36 -20.31
C VAL A 36 2.48 3.09 -20.81
N ASP A 37 2.96 2.56 -21.93
CA ASP A 37 2.42 1.33 -22.53
C ASP A 37 2.96 0.07 -21.85
N VAL A 38 4.24 0.11 -21.42
CA VAL A 38 4.93 -1.02 -20.78
C VAL A 38 5.75 -0.51 -19.59
N ILE A 39 5.65 -1.23 -18.47
CA ILE A 39 6.53 -1.05 -17.31
C ILE A 39 7.69 -2.02 -17.48
N ASN A 40 8.90 -1.51 -17.70
CA ASN A 40 10.05 -2.31 -18.16
C ASN A 40 11.12 -2.57 -17.09
N SER A 41 10.97 -2.03 -15.89
CA SER A 41 11.93 -2.14 -14.79
C SER A 41 11.24 -2.04 -13.43
N GLN A 42 11.85 -2.65 -12.41
CA GLN A 42 11.38 -2.51 -11.02
C GLN A 42 11.48 -1.06 -10.54
N GLU A 43 12.49 -0.31 -10.98
CA GLU A 43 12.60 1.12 -10.63
C GLU A 43 11.41 1.93 -11.16
N GLN A 44 11.03 1.73 -12.43
CA GLN A 44 9.85 2.39 -13.01
C GLN A 44 8.56 1.97 -12.29
N LEU A 45 8.42 0.68 -11.95
CA LEU A 45 7.31 0.18 -11.15
C LEU A 45 7.29 0.85 -9.76
N GLY A 46 8.44 0.98 -9.11
CA GLY A 46 8.60 1.65 -7.83
C GLY A 46 8.13 3.10 -7.86
N LYS A 47 8.46 3.87 -8.91
CA LYS A 47 7.97 5.25 -9.11
C LYS A 47 6.44 5.30 -9.29
N ILE A 48 5.84 4.33 -9.98
CA ILE A 48 4.37 4.25 -10.12
C ILE A 48 3.71 3.91 -8.78
N ILE A 49 4.27 2.96 -8.03
CA ILE A 49 3.77 2.61 -6.69
C ILE A 49 3.93 3.77 -5.73
N GLU A 50 5.00 4.56 -5.83
CA GLU A 50 5.20 5.80 -5.07
C GLU A 50 4.05 6.79 -5.26
N GLU A 51 3.59 6.99 -6.50
CA GLU A 51 2.41 7.82 -6.77
C GLU A 51 1.14 7.27 -6.11
N GLY A 52 0.99 5.94 -6.06
CA GLY A 52 -0.06 5.28 -5.30
C GLY A 52 0.05 5.51 -3.79
N THR A 53 1.25 5.35 -3.22
CA THR A 53 1.58 5.64 -1.82
C THR A 53 1.23 7.09 -1.45
N ASN A 54 1.62 8.05 -2.30
CA ASN A 54 1.28 9.46 -2.16
C ASN A 54 -0.25 9.68 -2.16
N GLY A 55 -0.98 8.93 -2.99
CA GLY A 55 -2.44 8.95 -3.02
C GLY A 55 -3.08 8.48 -1.71
N ILE A 56 -2.56 7.40 -1.12
CA ILE A 56 -2.99 6.89 0.18
C ILE A 56 -2.70 7.93 1.27
N GLN A 57 -1.48 8.45 1.31
CA GLN A 57 -1.05 9.43 2.31
C GLN A 57 -1.88 10.71 2.23
N ALA A 58 -2.10 11.27 1.04
CA ALA A 58 -2.93 12.46 0.86
C ALA A 58 -4.38 12.23 1.31
N ARG A 59 -4.94 11.03 1.05
CA ARG A 59 -6.31 10.68 1.43
C ARG A 59 -6.45 10.42 2.93
N GLY A 60 -5.56 9.61 3.49
CA GLY A 60 -5.62 9.12 4.87
C GLY A 60 -4.98 10.06 5.89
N LYS A 61 -4.15 11.01 5.43
CA LYS A 61 -3.31 11.89 6.25
C LYS A 61 -2.51 11.09 7.29
N ALA A 62 -2.06 9.91 6.90
CA ALA A 62 -1.29 9.01 7.74
C ALA A 62 0.20 9.17 7.42
N GLU A 63 1.05 8.91 8.39
CA GLU A 63 2.49 8.92 8.26
C GLU A 63 3.06 7.52 8.55
N ALA A 64 4.36 7.34 8.35
CA ALA A 64 5.03 6.13 8.83
C ALA A 64 4.82 6.00 10.35
N GLU A 65 4.71 4.76 10.82
CA GLU A 65 4.50 4.41 12.23
C GLU A 65 3.11 4.83 12.78
N ASP A 66 2.12 5.05 11.91
CA ASP A 66 0.72 5.31 12.30
C ASP A 66 -0.11 4.03 12.49
N LYS A 67 0.47 2.86 12.21
CA LYS A 67 -0.16 1.53 12.18
C LYS A 67 -1.28 1.45 11.14
N THR A 68 -0.90 1.61 9.87
CA THR A 68 -1.81 1.57 8.73
C THR A 68 -1.20 0.80 7.56
N MET A 69 -1.92 0.70 6.45
CA MET A 69 -1.37 0.18 5.21
C MET A 69 -0.11 0.92 4.73
N LEU A 70 0.09 2.21 5.05
CA LEU A 70 1.30 2.95 4.65
C LEU A 70 2.58 2.30 5.18
N ASP A 71 2.52 1.64 6.33
CA ASP A 71 3.67 0.96 6.93
C ASP A 71 4.14 -0.24 6.09
N VAL A 72 3.34 -0.70 5.13
CA VAL A 72 3.75 -1.67 4.09
C VAL A 72 4.09 -0.98 2.77
N TRP A 73 3.28 0.00 2.35
CA TRP A 73 3.48 0.67 1.06
C TRP A 73 4.80 1.44 1.00
N LEU A 74 5.22 2.10 2.09
CA LEU A 74 6.46 2.87 2.14
C LEU A 74 7.71 1.97 1.97
N PRO A 75 7.93 0.90 2.77
CA PRO A 75 9.07 0.00 2.57
C PRO A 75 9.07 -0.69 1.20
N VAL A 76 7.90 -1.11 0.70
CA VAL A 76 7.79 -1.77 -0.60
C VAL A 76 8.14 -0.82 -1.75
N THR A 77 7.67 0.43 -1.68
CA THR A 77 8.00 1.47 -2.67
C THR A 77 9.51 1.66 -2.75
N GLU A 78 10.17 1.80 -1.61
CA GLU A 78 11.62 2.00 -1.56
C GLU A 78 12.39 0.78 -2.05
N ALA A 79 11.95 -0.43 -1.65
CA ALA A 79 12.58 -1.67 -2.11
C ALA A 79 12.44 -1.87 -3.63
N LEU A 80 11.30 -1.55 -4.23
CA LEU A 80 11.12 -1.61 -5.69
C LEU A 80 12.04 -0.65 -6.43
N LYS A 81 12.14 0.61 -5.97
CA LYS A 81 13.03 1.62 -6.57
C LYS A 81 14.49 1.17 -6.57
N ASN A 82 14.90 0.42 -5.55
CA ASN A 82 16.26 -0.09 -5.39
C ASN A 82 16.45 -1.55 -5.90
N ASN A 83 15.44 -2.15 -6.52
CA ASN A 83 15.46 -3.55 -6.99
C ASN A 83 15.82 -4.56 -5.87
N GLN A 84 15.27 -4.32 -4.68
CA GLN A 84 15.50 -5.06 -3.43
C GLN A 84 14.21 -5.65 -2.85
N LEU A 85 13.09 -5.60 -3.58
CA LEU A 85 11.85 -6.16 -3.10
C LEU A 85 11.96 -7.69 -2.96
N THR A 86 11.65 -8.19 -1.77
CA THR A 86 11.61 -9.63 -1.44
C THR A 86 10.35 -9.93 -0.62
N ALA A 87 10.00 -11.22 -0.51
CA ALA A 87 8.90 -11.65 0.35
C ALA A 87 9.12 -11.22 1.81
N ASP A 88 10.36 -11.29 2.29
CA ASP A 88 10.73 -10.89 3.65
C ASP A 88 10.54 -9.39 3.89
N VAL A 89 10.83 -8.53 2.91
CA VAL A 89 10.56 -7.08 3.03
C VAL A 89 9.08 -6.82 3.26
N ILE A 90 8.22 -7.51 2.51
CA ILE A 90 6.77 -7.34 2.61
C ILE A 90 6.24 -7.90 3.94
N GLU A 91 6.68 -9.11 4.30
CA GLU A 91 6.26 -9.79 5.53
C GLU A 91 6.71 -9.03 6.78
N ASN A 92 7.97 -8.59 6.82
CA ASN A 92 8.49 -7.81 7.94
C ASN A 92 7.77 -6.47 8.10
N ALA A 93 7.45 -5.78 6.99
CA ALA A 93 6.70 -4.53 7.05
C ALA A 93 5.28 -4.72 7.62
N LYS A 94 4.60 -5.80 7.23
CA LYS A 94 3.29 -6.18 7.80
C LYS A 94 3.40 -6.52 9.28
N GLU A 95 4.37 -7.37 9.64
CA GLU A 95 4.57 -7.84 11.01
C GLU A 95 4.98 -6.70 11.96
N HIS A 96 5.79 -5.75 11.47
CA HIS A 96 6.17 -4.54 12.22
C HIS A 96 4.95 -3.78 12.76
N THR A 97 3.84 -3.77 12.03
CA THR A 97 2.62 -3.11 12.51
C THR A 97 2.12 -3.66 13.83
N LYS A 98 2.40 -4.93 14.20
CA LYS A 98 2.03 -5.47 15.52
C LYS A 98 2.60 -4.64 16.67
N ASN A 99 3.79 -4.08 16.50
CA ASN A 99 4.51 -3.36 17.55
C ASN A 99 4.08 -1.90 17.71
N LEU A 100 3.19 -1.42 16.83
CA LEU A 100 2.80 -0.02 16.78
C LEU A 100 1.50 0.26 17.56
N VAL A 101 1.46 1.45 18.16
CA VAL A 101 0.22 2.07 18.64
C VAL A 101 -0.47 2.73 17.46
N ALA A 102 -1.74 2.40 17.24
CA ALA A 102 -2.51 3.02 16.17
C ALA A 102 -2.76 4.51 16.44
N LYS A 103 -2.41 5.35 15.47
CA LYS A 103 -2.69 6.80 15.50
C LYS A 103 -3.81 7.19 14.53
N LYS A 104 -4.17 6.30 13.61
CA LYS A 104 -5.21 6.51 12.59
C LYS A 104 -6.23 5.38 12.58
N GLY A 105 -7.35 5.64 11.91
CA GLY A 105 -8.43 4.66 11.73
C GLY A 105 -9.15 4.31 13.03
N ARG A 106 -9.93 3.23 13.02
CA ARG A 106 -10.69 2.77 14.20
C ARG A 106 -9.81 2.12 15.26
N ALA A 107 -8.65 1.60 14.87
CA ALA A 107 -7.71 0.98 15.79
C ALA A 107 -7.13 1.98 16.80
N SER A 108 -7.04 3.27 16.45
CA SER A 108 -6.54 4.30 17.37
C SER A 108 -7.39 4.49 18.61
N TYR A 109 -8.67 4.11 18.57
CA TYR A 109 -9.57 4.14 19.72
C TYR A 109 -9.17 3.16 20.83
N LEU A 110 -8.31 2.18 20.52
CA LEU A 110 -7.84 1.17 21.46
C LEU A 110 -6.58 1.60 22.23
N GLY A 111 -5.87 2.64 21.77
CA GLY A 111 -4.60 3.07 22.36
C GLY A 111 -3.57 1.93 22.35
N GLU A 112 -2.87 1.74 23.47
CA GLU A 112 -1.86 0.69 23.63
C GLU A 112 -2.41 -0.73 23.43
N ARG A 113 -3.72 -0.95 23.60
CA ARG A 113 -4.35 -2.26 23.36
C ARG A 113 -4.33 -2.69 21.90
N ALA A 114 -3.98 -1.79 20.97
CA ALA A 114 -3.76 -2.15 19.57
C ALA A 114 -2.41 -2.87 19.34
N ILE A 115 -1.46 -2.77 20.28
CA ILE A 115 -0.18 -3.48 20.22
C ILE A 115 -0.42 -4.99 20.31
N GLY A 116 0.39 -5.76 19.58
CA GLY A 116 0.27 -7.22 19.46
C GLY A 116 -0.62 -7.68 18.30
N HIS A 117 -1.36 -6.77 17.66
CA HIS A 117 -2.26 -7.06 16.55
C HIS A 117 -1.77 -6.45 15.25
N ILE A 118 -1.75 -7.24 14.16
CA ILE A 118 -1.44 -6.77 12.80
C ILE A 118 -2.53 -5.79 12.36
N ASP A 119 -2.14 -4.70 11.70
CA ASP A 119 -3.11 -3.84 11.03
C ASP A 119 -3.76 -4.57 9.82
N PRO A 120 -5.09 -4.65 9.73
CA PRO A 120 -5.74 -5.30 8.58
C PRO A 120 -5.47 -4.61 7.24
N GLY A 121 -5.24 -3.29 7.24
CA GLY A 121 -4.83 -2.55 6.03
C GLY A 121 -3.45 -2.98 5.55
N ALA A 122 -2.48 -3.10 6.47
CA ALA A 122 -1.17 -3.65 6.22
C ALA A 122 -1.22 -5.11 5.75
N ALA A 123 -2.03 -5.96 6.39
CA ALA A 123 -2.19 -7.36 6.00
C ALA A 123 -2.73 -7.51 4.57
N SER A 124 -3.78 -6.76 4.20
CA SER A 124 -4.30 -6.77 2.83
C SER A 124 -3.29 -6.23 1.82
N SER A 125 -2.49 -5.22 2.20
CA SER A 125 -1.45 -4.67 1.31
C SER A 125 -0.31 -5.65 1.11
N ALA A 126 0.06 -6.42 2.13
CA ALA A 126 1.06 -7.47 2.02
C ALA A 126 0.65 -8.54 1.01
N ILE A 127 -0.63 -8.97 1.03
CA ILE A 127 -1.16 -9.93 0.04
C ILE A 127 -1.05 -9.35 -1.38
N LEU A 128 -1.42 -8.07 -1.56
CA LEU A 128 -1.32 -7.39 -2.84
C LEU A 128 0.12 -7.40 -3.37
N PHE A 129 1.10 -7.06 -2.53
CA PHE A 129 2.51 -6.99 -2.93
C PHE A 129 3.18 -8.35 -3.05
N GLN A 130 2.78 -9.35 -2.28
CA GLN A 130 3.23 -10.74 -2.47
C GLN A 130 2.77 -11.25 -3.84
N THR A 131 1.50 -11.03 -4.18
CA THR A 131 0.96 -11.38 -5.50
C THR A 131 1.68 -10.63 -6.63
N LEU A 132 2.04 -9.36 -6.42
CA LEU A 132 2.84 -8.60 -7.39
C LEU A 132 4.24 -9.20 -7.54
N LEU A 133 4.90 -9.54 -6.44
CA LEU A 133 6.24 -10.12 -6.41
C LEU A 133 6.28 -11.42 -7.22
N ASP A 134 5.30 -12.30 -7.02
CA ASP A 134 5.18 -13.58 -7.75
C ASP A 134 5.10 -13.37 -9.28
N VAL A 135 4.47 -12.29 -9.73
CA VAL A 135 4.31 -11.97 -11.17
C VAL A 135 5.56 -11.30 -11.76
N ILE A 136 6.31 -10.53 -10.99
CA ILE A 136 7.51 -9.82 -11.50
C ILE A 136 8.80 -10.63 -11.37
N HIS A 137 8.81 -11.69 -10.54
CA HIS A 137 9.94 -12.62 -10.40
C HIS A 137 9.70 -13.99 -11.06
N GLY A 138 8.45 -14.33 -11.41
CA GLY A 138 8.10 -15.51 -12.22
C GLY A 138 8.28 -15.29 -13.72
#